data_AF-A0A6G3XBP7-F1
#
_entry.id   AF-A0A6G3XBP7-F1
#
_cell.length_a   1.000
_cell.length_b   1.000
_cell.length_c   1.000
_cell.angle_alpha   90.00
_cell.angle_beta   90.00
_cell.angle_gamma   90.00
#
_symmetry.space_group_name_H-M   'P 1'
#
loop_
_entity.id
_entity.type
_entity.pdbx_description
1 polymer ?
#
loop_
_entity_poly.entity_id
_entity_poly.type
_entity_poly.pdbx_seq_one_letter_code
_entity_poly.pdbx_strand_id
1 'polypeptide(L)'
;PTTHLLMRFATEDVTVGDEVIRKGEGLVVSYRAIGRDIEQHGADADAFDITRPTRNRHMTFGHGPHICPGAALSRVEAGIALPALFTRFPGLRLAVPDEEITKLPVMTQNDMTAFPVLLD
;
A
#
# COMPACT_ATOMS: atom_id res chain seq x y z
N PRO A 1 -0.48 2.34 -1.14
CA PRO A 1 -0.60 0.87 -0.96
C PRO A 1 -2.00 0.41 -1.35
N THR A 2 -2.15 -0.83 -1.82
CA THR A 2 -3.46 -1.39 -2.22
C THR A 2 -4.42 -1.51 -1.03
N THR A 3 -3.94 -1.95 0.13
CA THR A 3 -4.72 -1.91 1.38
C THR A 3 -4.38 -0.66 2.19
N HIS A 4 -5.39 0.08 2.61
CA HIS A 4 -5.26 1.29 3.43
C HIS A 4 -5.06 0.97 4.90
N LEU A 5 -5.86 0.03 5.43
CA LEU A 5 -5.89 -0.25 6.85
C LEU A 5 -6.28 -1.69 7.18
N LEU A 6 -5.93 -2.12 8.39
CA LEU A 6 -6.45 -3.32 9.04
C LEU A 6 -6.98 -2.97 10.44
N MET A 7 -7.95 -3.76 10.90
CA MET A 7 -8.54 -3.60 12.23
C MET A 7 -8.11 -4.72 13.17
N ARG A 8 -7.93 -4.38 14.44
CA ARG A 8 -7.76 -5.30 15.57
C ARG A 8 -8.60 -4.81 16.75
N PHE A 9 -8.76 -5.67 17.76
CA PHE A 9 -9.37 -5.33 19.03
C PHE A 9 -8.41 -5.68 20.15
N ALA A 10 -8.27 -4.80 21.14
CA ALA A 10 -7.37 -5.03 22.26
C ALA A 10 -7.98 -6.06 23.24
N THR A 11 -7.24 -7.11 23.57
CA THR A 11 -7.68 -8.14 24.55
C THR A 11 -7.42 -7.76 25.99
N GLU A 12 -6.54 -6.79 26.20
CA GLU A 12 -6.12 -6.18 27.46
C GLU A 12 -5.74 -4.72 27.18
N ASP A 13 -5.45 -3.94 28.22
CA ASP A 13 -4.96 -2.58 28.06
C ASP A 13 -3.55 -2.60 27.46
N VAL A 14 -3.31 -1.82 26.40
CA VAL A 14 -2.02 -1.78 25.68
C VAL A 14 -1.54 -0.34 25.56
N THR A 15 -0.33 -0.07 26.05
CA THR A 15 0.32 1.25 25.91
C THR A 15 1.03 1.36 24.55
N VAL A 16 0.74 2.42 23.79
CA VAL A 16 1.35 2.74 22.49
C VAL A 16 1.76 4.20 22.48
N GLY A 17 3.06 4.48 22.52
CA GLY A 17 3.56 5.84 22.76
C GLY A 17 3.06 6.34 24.12
N ASP A 18 2.45 7.52 24.12
CA ASP A 18 1.89 8.15 25.33
C ASP A 18 0.41 7.78 25.59
N GLU A 19 -0.18 6.93 24.75
CA GLU A 19 -1.60 6.56 24.81
C GLU A 19 -1.82 5.12 25.32
N VAL A 20 -2.98 4.87 25.93
CA VAL A 20 -3.40 3.52 26.36
C VAL A 20 -4.67 3.12 25.61
N ILE A 21 -4.55 2.14 24.72
CA ILE A 21 -5.67 1.47 24.06
C ILE A 21 -6.29 0.52 25.08
N ARG A 22 -7.54 0.76 25.47
CA ARG A 22 -8.21 -0.03 26.50
C ARG A 22 -8.70 -1.36 25.96
N LYS A 23 -8.78 -2.36 26.84
CA LYS A 23 -9.42 -3.64 26.55
C LYS A 23 -10.78 -3.44 25.89
N GLY A 24 -10.98 -4.10 24.75
CA GLY A 24 -12.21 -4.06 23.96
C GLY A 24 -12.24 -2.95 22.90
N GLU A 25 -11.32 -1.99 22.93
CA GLU A 25 -11.26 -0.93 21.91
C GLU A 25 -10.77 -1.45 20.57
N GLY A 26 -11.30 -0.85 19.50
CA GLY A 26 -10.87 -1.09 18.13
C GLY A 26 -9.61 -0.28 17.81
N LEU A 27 -8.64 -0.95 17.18
CA LEU A 27 -7.41 -0.35 16.68
C LEU A 27 -7.38 -0.46 15.15
N VAL A 28 -7.08 0.65 14.49
CA VAL A 28 -6.84 0.71 13.05
C VAL A 28 -5.35 0.91 12.79
N VAL A 29 -4.74 -0.02 12.06
CA VAL A 29 -3.36 0.12 11.57
C VAL A 29 -3.39 0.69 10.16
N SER A 30 -2.89 1.91 9.98
CA SER A 30 -2.86 2.59 8.68
C SER A 30 -1.58 2.28 7.90
N TYR A 31 -1.65 1.34 6.95
CA TYR A 31 -0.55 1.07 6.03
C TYR A 31 -0.25 2.23 5.09
N ARG A 32 -1.25 3.07 4.81
CA ARG A 32 -1.05 4.29 4.01
C ARG A 32 -0.15 5.28 4.72
N ALA A 33 -0.37 5.51 6.01
CA ALA A 33 0.45 6.43 6.80
C ALA A 33 1.86 5.86 6.99
N ILE A 34 1.96 4.61 7.46
CA ILE A 34 3.25 3.99 7.78
C ILE A 34 4.14 3.83 6.53
N GLY A 35 3.56 3.57 5.35
CA GLY A 35 4.31 3.50 4.10
C GLY A 35 4.88 4.84 3.60
N ARG A 36 4.55 5.95 4.26
CA ARG A 36 5.00 7.33 3.96
C ARG A 36 5.61 8.00 5.19
N ASP A 37 5.95 7.21 6.21
CA ASP A 37 6.55 7.70 7.44
C ASP A 37 7.96 8.24 7.16
N ILE A 38 8.16 9.54 7.40
CA ILE A 38 9.42 10.24 7.14
C ILE A 38 10.55 9.76 8.05
N GLU A 39 10.24 9.30 9.27
CA GLU A 39 11.24 8.77 10.19
C GLU A 39 11.79 7.44 9.68
N GLN A 40 10.97 6.69 8.95
CA GLN A 40 11.33 5.38 8.40
C GLN A 40 11.90 5.44 6.99
N HIS A 41 11.43 6.38 6.17
CA HIS A 41 11.68 6.40 4.72
C HIS A 41 12.42 7.64 4.22
N GLY A 42 12.71 8.59 5.11
CA GLY A 42 13.41 9.84 4.81
C GLY A 42 12.46 11.00 4.49
N ALA A 43 13.02 12.19 4.32
CA ALA A 43 12.24 13.43 4.11
C ALA A 43 11.37 13.39 2.84
N ASP A 44 11.74 12.57 1.86
CA ASP A 44 11.06 12.39 0.60
C ASP A 44 10.17 11.12 0.58
N ALA A 45 9.72 10.63 1.74
CA ALA A 45 8.90 9.42 1.88
C ALA A 45 7.60 9.41 1.04
N ASP A 46 7.10 10.59 0.65
CA ASP A 46 5.92 10.73 -0.20
C ASP A 46 6.23 10.57 -1.71
N ALA A 47 7.51 10.64 -2.09
CA ALA A 47 7.97 10.47 -3.46
C ALA A 47 8.11 8.98 -3.84
N PHE A 48 7.59 8.63 -5.02
CA PHE A 48 7.82 7.32 -5.62
C PHE A 48 9.21 7.27 -6.24
N ASP A 49 10.16 6.64 -5.54
CA ASP A 49 11.52 6.41 -6.00
C ASP A 49 11.88 4.93 -5.85
N ILE A 50 12.03 4.24 -6.99
CA ILE A 50 12.41 2.82 -7.03
C ILE A 50 13.89 2.58 -6.69
N THR A 51 14.71 3.63 -6.72
CA THR A 51 16.14 3.60 -6.43
C THR A 51 16.46 3.98 -4.99
N ARG A 52 15.43 4.34 -4.20
CA ARG A 52 15.54 4.76 -2.81
C ARG A 52 16.45 3.79 -2.04
N PRO A 53 17.50 4.27 -1.36
CA PRO A 53 18.34 3.43 -0.52
C PRO A 53 17.56 3.00 0.74
N THR A 54 16.78 1.93 0.61
CA THR A 54 15.94 1.43 1.69
C THR A 54 16.81 0.83 2.80
N ARG A 55 16.77 1.44 3.98
CA ARG A 55 17.29 0.83 5.22
C ARG A 55 16.26 -0.12 5.85
N ASN A 56 14.97 0.18 5.69
CA ASN A 56 13.85 -0.61 6.23
C ASN A 56 12.92 -1.09 5.10
N ARG A 57 12.46 -2.35 5.18
CA ARG A 57 11.48 -2.91 4.23
C ARG A 57 10.07 -2.40 4.55
N HIS A 58 9.30 -2.09 3.51
CA HIS A 58 7.89 -1.69 3.63
C HIS A 58 7.04 -2.77 4.35
N MET A 59 6.02 -2.35 5.09
CA MET A 59 5.10 -3.24 5.81
C MET A 59 3.76 -3.48 5.10
N THR A 60 3.68 -3.26 3.79
CA THR A 60 2.41 -3.36 3.02
C THR A 60 1.80 -4.76 3.04
N PHE A 61 2.59 -5.81 3.27
CA PHE A 61 2.10 -7.18 3.43
C PHE A 61 1.76 -7.54 4.89
N GLY A 62 1.79 -6.56 5.79
CA GLY A 62 1.67 -6.76 7.22
C GLY A 62 2.95 -7.28 7.87
N HIS A 63 2.82 -7.62 9.14
CA HIS A 63 3.91 -8.06 10.00
C HIS A 63 3.38 -9.03 11.07
N GLY A 64 4.28 -9.86 11.61
CA GLY A 64 3.95 -10.86 12.63
C GLY A 64 3.19 -12.07 12.07
N PRO A 65 2.47 -12.83 12.93
CA PRO A 65 1.80 -14.08 12.54
C PRO A 65 0.72 -13.92 11.46
N HIS A 66 0.20 -12.71 11.26
CA HIS A 66 -0.80 -12.38 10.24
C HIS A 66 -0.20 -11.73 8.98
N ILE A 67 1.11 -11.85 8.78
CA ILE A 67 1.74 -11.43 7.52
C ILE A 67 1.07 -12.15 6.34
N CYS A 68 0.88 -11.44 5.23
CA CYS A 68 0.17 -11.95 4.07
C CYS A 68 0.84 -13.23 3.54
N PRO A 69 0.15 -14.39 3.58
CA PRO A 69 0.73 -15.64 3.07
C PRO A 69 0.87 -15.61 1.54
N GLY A 70 0.09 -14.79 0.85
CA GLY A 70 0.15 -14.57 -0.60
C GLY A 70 1.21 -13.56 -1.05
N ALA A 71 2.06 -13.06 -0.15
CA ALA A 71 3.03 -12.02 -0.50
C ALA A 71 4.07 -12.48 -1.53
N ALA A 72 4.44 -13.77 -1.55
CA ALA A 72 5.34 -14.32 -2.55
C ALA A 72 4.66 -14.41 -3.93
N LEU A 73 3.42 -14.92 -3.95
CA LEU A 73 2.66 -15.09 -5.18
C LEU A 73 2.36 -13.74 -5.86
N SER A 74 1.88 -12.74 -5.11
CA SER A 74 1.61 -11.41 -5.67
C SER A 74 2.86 -10.72 -6.24
N ARG A 75 4.04 -10.96 -5.65
CA ARG A 75 5.32 -10.49 -6.22
C ARG A 75 5.66 -11.18 -7.53
N VAL A 76 5.39 -12.47 -7.65
CA VAL A 76 5.57 -13.21 -8.91
C VAL A 76 4.61 -12.68 -9.97
N GLU A 77 3.33 -12.52 -9.64
CA GLU A 77 2.33 -11.96 -10.55
C GLU A 77 2.73 -10.57 -11.07
N ALA A 78 3.07 -9.63 -10.17
CA ALA A 78 3.49 -8.30 -10.56
C ALA A 78 4.81 -8.31 -11.34
N GLY A 79 5.76 -9.16 -10.93
CA GLY A 79 7.06 -9.34 -11.58
C GLY A 79 6.99 -9.93 -12.99
N ILE A 80 5.89 -10.59 -13.35
CA ILE A 80 5.64 -11.12 -14.70
C ILE A 80 4.75 -10.14 -15.49
N ALA A 81 3.62 -9.73 -14.91
CA ALA A 81 2.62 -8.94 -15.60
C ALA A 81 3.12 -7.55 -16.00
N LEU A 82 3.83 -6.84 -15.11
CA LEU A 82 4.30 -5.48 -15.41
C LEU A 82 5.35 -5.48 -16.53
N PRO A 83 6.43 -6.30 -16.49
CA PRO A 83 7.37 -6.34 -17.61
C PRO A 83 6.72 -6.81 -18.91
N ALA A 84 5.83 -7.80 -18.89
CA ALA A 84 5.14 -8.27 -20.09
C ALA A 84 4.27 -7.17 -20.72
N LEU A 85 3.54 -6.41 -19.89
CA LEU A 85 2.70 -5.29 -20.33
C LEU A 85 3.54 -4.22 -21.03
N PHE A 86 4.58 -3.71 -20.37
CA PHE A 86 5.44 -2.64 -20.93
C PHE A 86 6.36 -3.12 -22.06
N THR A 87 6.69 -4.41 -22.13
CA THR A 87 7.38 -4.99 -23.30
C THR A 87 6.47 -5.02 -24.52
N ARG A 88 5.18 -5.30 -24.33
CA ARG A 88 4.21 -5.37 -25.42
C ARG A 88 3.75 -3.98 -25.89
N PHE A 89 3.54 -3.06 -24.95
CA PHE A 89 3.00 -1.72 -25.19
C PHE A 89 3.95 -0.67 -24.57
N PRO A 90 5.09 -0.38 -25.22
CA PRO A 90 6.11 0.51 -24.66
C PRO A 90 5.67 1.97 -24.58
N GLY A 91 4.66 2.40 -25.36
CA GLY A 91 4.06 3.72 -25.31
C GLY A 91 2.82 3.82 -24.40
N LEU A 92 2.56 2.78 -23.59
CA LEU A 92 1.39 2.74 -22.70
C LEU A 92 1.33 4.00 -21.81
N ARG A 93 0.19 4.68 -21.86
CA ARG A 93 -0.08 5.91 -21.11
C ARG A 93 -1.56 6.03 -20.78
N LEU A 94 -1.89 6.90 -19.83
CA LEU A 94 -3.28 7.21 -19.51
C LEU A 94 -4.00 7.79 -20.73
N ALA A 95 -5.25 7.37 -20.94
CA ALA A 95 -6.13 7.91 -21.96
C ALA A 95 -6.83 9.21 -21.52
N VAL A 96 -6.78 9.51 -20.23
CA VAL A 96 -7.41 10.66 -19.57
C VAL A 96 -6.40 11.33 -18.62
N PRO A 97 -6.60 12.60 -18.23
CA PRO A 97 -5.87 13.22 -17.12
C PRO A 97 -5.99 12.39 -15.83
N ASP A 98 -4.96 12.40 -14.98
CA ASP A 98 -4.93 11.64 -13.72
C ASP A 98 -6.10 12.02 -12.79
N GLU A 99 -6.51 13.28 -12.82
CA GLU A 99 -7.58 13.84 -12.01
C GLU A 99 -8.96 13.23 -12.34
N GLU A 100 -9.13 12.63 -13.53
CA GLU A 100 -10.36 11.95 -13.93
C GLU A 100 -10.43 10.49 -13.43
N ILE A 101 -9.34 9.96 -12.87
CA ILE A 101 -9.31 8.61 -12.30
C ILE A 101 -10.02 8.62 -10.95
N THR A 102 -11.19 7.98 -10.92
CA THR A 102 -12.01 7.90 -9.71
C THR A 102 -11.76 6.62 -8.92
N LYS A 103 -11.75 6.75 -7.60
CA LYS A 103 -11.69 5.61 -6.68
C LYS A 103 -13.07 5.05 -6.41
N LEU A 104 -13.15 3.75 -6.21
CA LEU A 104 -14.34 3.15 -5.62
C LEU A 104 -14.49 3.63 -4.16
N PRO A 105 -15.72 3.77 -3.63
CA PRO A 105 -15.98 4.21 -2.26
C PRO A 105 -15.69 3.08 -1.24
N VAL A 106 -14.50 2.49 -1.31
CA VAL A 106 -14.05 1.39 -0.46
C VAL A 106 -13.05 1.91 0.55
N MET A 107 -13.42 1.89 1.84
CA MET A 107 -12.60 2.45 2.90
C MET A 107 -11.24 1.74 3.06
N THR A 108 -11.20 0.41 2.87
CA THR A 108 -10.02 -0.40 3.19
C THR A 108 -9.08 -0.60 2.02
N GLN A 109 -9.50 -0.34 0.78
CA GLN A 109 -8.74 -0.60 -0.43
C GLN A 109 -8.56 0.68 -1.25
N ASN A 110 -7.39 0.83 -1.87
CA ASN A 110 -7.11 1.84 -2.87
C ASN A 110 -7.48 1.29 -4.24
N ASP A 111 -8.78 1.26 -4.53
CA ASP A 111 -9.32 0.67 -5.75
C ASP A 111 -9.88 1.75 -6.69
N MET A 112 -9.77 1.51 -8.00
CA MET A 112 -10.15 2.46 -9.04
C MET A 112 -11.34 1.91 -9.83
N THR A 113 -12.29 2.77 -10.19
CA THR A 113 -13.46 2.36 -10.98
C THR A 113 -13.05 1.86 -12.36
N ALA A 114 -12.05 2.51 -12.96
CA ALA A 114 -11.44 2.14 -14.24
C ALA A 114 -10.02 2.71 -14.30
N PHE A 115 -9.19 2.16 -15.19
CA PHE A 115 -7.85 2.68 -15.50
C PHE A 115 -7.69 2.80 -17.03
N PRO A 116 -8.26 3.83 -17.67
CA PRO A 116 -8.26 3.97 -19.12
C PRO A 116 -6.85 4.23 -19.66
N VAL A 117 -6.40 3.39 -20.59
CA VAL A 117 -5.05 3.49 -21.19
C VAL A 117 -5.11 3.48 -22.71
N LEU A 118 -4.12 4.13 -23.31
CA LEU A 118 -3.79 3.99 -24.73
C LEU A 118 -2.61 3.03 -24.85
N LEU A 119 -2.66 2.12 -25.82
CA LEU A 119 -1.77 0.96 -25.93
C LEU A 119 -0.62 1.15 -26.94
N ASP A 120 -0.28 2.39 -27.32
CA ASP A 120 0.73 2.68 -28.35
C ASP A 120 2.04 1.88 -28.19
#